data_AF-A0A1V0PRH0-F1
#
_entry.id   AF-A0A1V0PRH0-F1
#
_cell.length_a   1.000
_cell.length_b   1.000
_cell.length_c   1.000
_cell.angle_alpha   90.00
_cell.angle_beta   90.00
_cell.angle_gamma   90.00
#
_symmetry.space_group_name_H-M   'P 1'
#
loop_
_entity.id
_entity.type
_entity.pdbx_description
1 polymer ?
#
loop_
_entity_poly.entity_id
_entity_poly.type
_entity_poly.pdbx_seq_one_letter_code
_entity_poly.pdbx_strand_id
1 'polypeptide(L)'
;MRTHPLTADRLRAMKGFAAAYADKARDDPEAEYWFARAKGKLGAFLQSPRYTLRKVGKDSSGIAHMRRAIAYHRQPNPDKAAAEMRALEAERPNDPYVHELKGQILLESRRFAPAVKAYARAVDLAPGNALILGGYGRALLALNTKDGNRKALAALEKARARDPYQPRLLRDLAVAYARGGNNGMASVATAERYAVMGRMKDAAMHAERAMGMVPRGSPGWLRAQDVLATAEAAKKRG
;
A
#
# COMPACT_ATOMS: atom_id res chain seq x y z
N MET A 1 -5.44 7.97 25.72
CA MET A 1 -4.65 9.22 25.63
C MET A 1 -3.49 9.18 26.64
N ARG A 2 -2.39 8.45 26.36
CA ARG A 2 -1.27 8.32 27.34
C ARG A 2 0.04 8.99 26.93
N THR A 3 0.26 9.28 25.64
CA THR A 3 1.49 9.94 25.17
C THR A 3 1.34 11.46 25.03
N HIS A 4 0.11 11.97 24.89
CA HIS A 4 -0.17 13.42 24.85
C HIS A 4 -1.48 13.73 25.59
N PRO A 5 -1.44 14.03 26.91
CA PRO A 5 -2.61 14.43 27.66
C PRO A 5 -3.16 15.77 27.13
N LEU A 6 -4.45 15.80 26.78
CA LEU A 6 -5.16 17.03 26.42
C LEU A 6 -5.68 17.69 27.70
N THR A 7 -4.81 18.43 28.40
CA THR A 7 -5.18 19.15 29.62
C THR A 7 -5.98 20.42 29.30
N ALA A 8 -6.74 20.92 30.27
CA ALA A 8 -7.51 22.16 30.12
C ALA A 8 -6.62 23.36 29.74
N ASP A 9 -5.42 23.45 30.32
CA ASP A 9 -4.46 24.52 30.01
C ASP A 9 -3.90 24.40 28.59
N ARG A 10 -3.61 23.17 28.12
CA ARG A 10 -3.23 22.94 26.72
C ARG A 10 -4.34 23.33 25.76
N LEU A 11 -5.59 23.03 26.10
CA LEU A 11 -6.73 23.42 25.28
C LEU A 11 -6.90 24.95 25.25
N ARG A 12 -6.73 25.63 26.40
CA ARG A 12 -6.79 27.09 26.50
C ARG A 12 -5.68 27.75 25.69
N ALA A 13 -4.44 27.28 25.83
CA ALA A 13 -3.29 27.78 25.07
C ALA A 13 -3.47 27.56 23.56
N MET A 14 -3.95 26.39 23.14
CA MET A 14 -4.26 26.10 21.73
C MET A 14 -5.33 27.05 21.18
N LYS A 15 -6.41 27.29 21.93
CA LYS A 15 -7.46 28.23 21.53
C LYS A 15 -6.94 29.66 21.42
N GLY A 16 -6.13 30.10 22.38
CA GLY A 16 -5.49 31.43 22.34
C GLY A 16 -4.57 31.60 21.13
N PHE A 17 -3.76 30.58 20.84
CA PHE A 17 -2.91 30.55 19.64
C PHE A 17 -3.75 30.60 18.36
N ALA A 18 -4.81 29.79 18.25
CA ALA A 18 -5.69 29.80 17.08
C ALA A 18 -6.36 31.16 16.86
N ALA A 19 -6.83 31.81 17.94
CA ALA A 19 -7.44 33.14 17.86
C ALA A 19 -6.46 34.21 17.38
N ALA A 20 -5.21 34.20 17.86
CA ALA A 20 -4.18 35.16 17.48
C ALA A 20 -3.75 35.07 16.00
N TYR A 21 -4.05 33.96 15.33
CA TYR A 21 -3.70 33.71 13.92
C TYR A 21 -4.93 33.51 13.03
N ALA A 22 -6.15 33.71 13.55
CA ALA A 22 -7.39 33.48 12.80
C ALA A 22 -7.43 34.29 11.50
N ASP A 23 -7.03 35.56 11.56
CA ASP A 23 -7.03 36.46 10.40
C ASP A 23 -5.84 36.26 9.44
N LYS A 24 -4.88 35.40 9.83
CA LYS A 24 -3.68 35.06 9.04
C LYS A 24 -3.82 33.74 8.30
N ALA A 25 -4.80 32.91 8.68
CA ALA A 25 -5.10 31.69 7.97
C ALA A 25 -5.63 32.04 6.57
N ARG A 26 -5.14 31.33 5.56
CA ARG A 26 -5.64 31.42 4.19
C ARG A 26 -6.18 30.06 3.81
N ASP A 27 -7.33 30.07 3.15
CA ASP A 27 -7.89 28.85 2.60
C ASP A 27 -6.95 28.33 1.50
N ASP A 28 -6.65 27.03 1.57
CA ASP A 28 -5.91 26.30 0.55
C ASP A 28 -6.82 25.19 0.03
N PRO A 29 -7.54 25.43 -1.08
CA PRO A 29 -8.48 24.46 -1.64
C PRO A 29 -7.84 23.11 -1.97
N GLU A 30 -6.54 23.09 -2.30
CA GLU A 30 -5.82 21.86 -2.60
C GLU A 30 -5.54 21.07 -1.32
N ALA A 31 -5.07 21.74 -0.26
CA ALA A 31 -4.88 21.12 1.04
C ALA A 31 -6.21 20.59 1.62
N GLU A 32 -7.29 21.36 1.48
CA GLU A 32 -8.64 20.95 1.88
C GLU A 32 -9.10 19.72 1.12
N TYR A 33 -8.90 19.68 -0.19
CA TYR A 33 -9.22 18.52 -1.02
C TYR A 33 -8.45 17.28 -0.56
N TRP A 34 -7.13 17.35 -0.40
CA TRP A 34 -6.32 16.22 0.02
C TRP A 34 -6.69 15.74 1.42
N PHE A 35 -6.96 16.66 2.35
CA PHE A 35 -7.42 16.32 3.69
C PHE A 35 -8.79 15.62 3.65
N ALA A 36 -9.76 16.16 2.92
CA ALA A 36 -11.08 15.57 2.76
C ALA A 36 -11.01 14.19 2.10
N ARG A 37 -10.14 14.03 1.09
CA ARG A 37 -9.88 12.78 0.39
C ARG A 37 -9.27 11.73 1.32
N ALA A 38 -8.24 12.09 2.08
CA ALA A 38 -7.60 11.19 3.04
C ALA A 38 -8.61 10.72 4.12
N LYS A 39 -9.35 11.67 4.71
CA LYS A 39 -10.43 11.37 5.68
C LYS A 39 -11.51 10.49 5.07
N GLY A 40 -11.91 10.78 3.83
CA GLY A 40 -12.90 10.01 3.07
C GLY A 40 -12.47 8.57 2.80
N LYS A 41 -11.27 8.37 2.24
CA LYS A 41 -10.70 7.04 1.94
C LYS A 41 -10.55 6.21 3.21
N LEU A 42 -9.90 6.77 4.24
CA LEU A 42 -9.71 6.11 5.53
C LEU A 42 -11.05 5.75 6.19
N GLY A 43 -11.97 6.72 6.24
CA GLY A 43 -13.31 6.51 6.80
C GLY A 43 -14.07 5.38 6.08
N ALA A 44 -14.01 5.31 4.75
CA ALA A 44 -14.71 4.27 4.00
C ALA A 44 -14.13 2.85 4.21
N PHE A 45 -12.81 2.73 4.42
CA PHE A 45 -12.16 1.45 4.75
C PHE A 45 -12.36 1.03 6.21
N LEU A 46 -12.48 1.97 7.15
CA LEU A 46 -12.61 1.66 8.58
C LEU A 46 -14.07 1.50 9.03
N GLN A 47 -15.00 2.32 8.55
CA GLN A 47 -16.39 2.33 9.01
C GLN A 47 -17.24 1.25 8.34
N SER A 48 -18.39 0.87 8.88
CA SER A 48 -19.25 -0.11 8.20
C SER A 48 -19.72 0.41 6.83
N PRO A 49 -19.84 -0.43 5.79
CA PRO A 49 -20.31 0.03 4.48
C PRO A 49 -21.67 0.73 4.52
N ARG A 50 -22.62 0.22 5.33
CA ARG A 50 -23.93 0.85 5.55
C ARG A 50 -23.82 2.27 6.11
N TYR A 51 -22.94 2.49 7.08
CA TYR A 51 -22.69 3.83 7.63
C TYR A 51 -22.14 4.77 6.56
N THR A 52 -21.15 4.32 5.79
CA THR A 52 -20.53 5.12 4.73
C THR A 52 -21.56 5.51 3.67
N LEU A 53 -22.35 4.57 3.16
CA LEU A 53 -23.38 4.83 2.15
C LEU A 53 -24.44 5.82 2.66
N ARG A 54 -24.93 5.63 3.90
CA ARG A 54 -25.89 6.55 4.52
C ARG A 54 -25.31 7.96 4.68
N LYS A 55 -24.06 8.09 5.13
CA LYS A 55 -23.43 9.38 5.37
C LYS A 55 -23.13 10.13 4.07
N VAL A 56 -22.85 9.42 2.98
CA VAL A 56 -22.65 10.01 1.66
C VAL A 56 -23.99 10.46 1.06
N GLY A 57 -25.04 9.64 1.15
CA GLY A 57 -26.36 10.00 0.64
C GLY A 57 -26.34 10.31 -0.87
N LYS A 58 -26.92 11.46 -1.25
CA LYS A 58 -27.07 11.91 -2.64
C LYS A 58 -25.87 12.73 -3.17
N ASP A 59 -24.82 12.91 -2.38
CA ASP A 59 -23.61 13.66 -2.78
C ASP A 59 -22.95 13.02 -4.02
N SER A 60 -22.77 13.78 -5.09
CA SER A 60 -22.17 13.32 -6.36
C SER A 60 -20.74 13.81 -6.58
N SER A 61 -20.05 14.28 -5.53
CA SER A 61 -18.64 14.66 -5.61
C SER A 61 -17.73 13.43 -5.85
N GLY A 62 -16.53 13.65 -6.39
CA GLY A 62 -15.54 12.60 -6.55
C GLY A 62 -15.18 11.89 -5.24
N ILE A 63 -15.10 12.63 -4.13
CA ILE A 63 -14.87 12.02 -2.80
C ILE A 63 -16.06 11.13 -2.40
N ALA A 64 -17.30 11.53 -2.71
CA ALA A 64 -18.47 10.68 -2.49
C ALA A 64 -18.46 9.41 -3.35
N HIS A 65 -18.12 9.52 -4.64
CA HIS A 65 -17.93 8.38 -5.52
C HIS A 65 -16.83 7.43 -4.99
N MET A 66 -15.68 7.96 -4.57
CA MET A 66 -14.61 7.19 -3.95
C MET A 66 -15.11 6.42 -2.72
N ARG A 67 -15.84 7.09 -1.82
CA ARG A 67 -16.37 6.48 -0.60
C ARG A 67 -17.40 5.39 -0.88
N ARG A 68 -18.30 5.60 -1.85
CA ARG A 68 -19.27 4.58 -2.29
C ARG A 68 -18.56 3.39 -2.95
N ALA A 69 -17.59 3.64 -3.82
CA ALA A 69 -16.80 2.58 -4.45
C ALA A 69 -16.14 1.66 -3.42
N ILE A 70 -15.49 2.23 -2.40
CA ILE A 70 -14.89 1.48 -1.29
C ILE A 70 -15.95 0.72 -0.48
N ALA A 71 -17.09 1.36 -0.18
CA ALA A 71 -18.18 0.71 0.56
C ALA A 71 -18.77 -0.49 -0.20
N TYR A 72 -19.03 -0.35 -1.50
CA TYR A 72 -19.54 -1.44 -2.33
C TYR A 72 -18.53 -2.56 -2.54
N HIS A 73 -17.25 -2.22 -2.71
CA HIS A 73 -16.16 -3.18 -2.74
C HIS A 73 -16.13 -4.04 -1.46
N ARG A 74 -16.37 -3.43 -0.29
CA ARG A 74 -16.47 -4.14 0.99
C ARG A 74 -17.80 -4.88 1.21
N GLN A 75 -18.82 -4.65 0.38
CA GLN A 75 -20.09 -5.39 0.33
C GLN A 75 -20.13 -6.47 -0.76
N PRO A 76 -18.96 -7.07 -1.04
CA PRO A 76 -18.63 -7.75 -2.31
C PRO A 76 -19.54 -7.44 -3.52
N ASN A 77 -19.80 -6.16 -3.81
CA ASN A 77 -20.62 -5.73 -4.94
C ASN A 77 -19.74 -5.03 -6.00
N PRO A 78 -19.01 -5.81 -6.84
CA PRO A 78 -18.02 -5.27 -7.75
C PRO A 78 -18.62 -4.39 -8.85
N ASP A 79 -19.86 -4.62 -9.26
CA ASP A 79 -20.49 -3.84 -10.32
C ASP A 79 -20.87 -2.44 -9.87
N LYS A 80 -21.45 -2.31 -8.67
CA LYS A 80 -21.70 -0.99 -8.07
C LYS A 80 -20.39 -0.27 -7.76
N ALA A 81 -19.38 -0.98 -7.24
CA ALA A 81 -18.07 -0.39 -7.01
C ALA A 81 -17.44 0.12 -8.32
N ALA A 82 -17.55 -0.65 -9.41
CA ALA A 82 -17.05 -0.26 -10.72
C ALA A 82 -17.81 0.95 -11.30
N ALA A 83 -19.13 1.04 -11.12
CA ALA A 83 -19.91 2.19 -11.56
C ALA A 83 -19.47 3.48 -10.87
N GLU A 84 -19.28 3.44 -9.54
CA GLU A 84 -18.76 4.58 -8.76
C GLU A 84 -17.34 4.96 -9.18
N MET A 85 -16.48 3.97 -9.46
CA MET A 85 -15.13 4.24 -9.96
C MET A 85 -15.14 4.88 -11.35
N ARG A 86 -16.08 4.53 -12.24
CA ARG A 86 -16.20 5.19 -13.56
C ARG A 86 -16.57 6.66 -13.41
N ALA A 87 -17.48 6.99 -12.49
CA ALA A 87 -17.85 8.38 -12.22
C ALA A 87 -16.65 9.18 -11.66
N LEU A 88 -15.91 8.61 -10.71
CA LEU A 88 -14.70 9.23 -10.17
C LEU A 88 -13.60 9.40 -11.23
N GLU A 89 -13.39 8.41 -12.09
CA GLU A 89 -12.41 8.45 -13.17
C GLU A 89 -12.77 9.49 -14.24
N ALA A 90 -14.06 9.70 -14.52
CA ALA A 90 -14.51 10.75 -15.44
C ALA A 90 -14.21 12.15 -14.88
N GLU A 91 -14.33 12.36 -13.56
CA GLU A 91 -13.99 13.63 -12.90
C GLU A 91 -12.48 13.84 -12.82
N ARG A 92 -11.71 12.78 -12.55
CA ARG A 92 -10.26 12.85 -12.27
C ARG A 92 -9.47 11.83 -13.12
N PRO A 93 -9.44 11.97 -14.45
CA PRO A 93 -8.84 10.97 -15.34
C PRO A 93 -7.31 10.87 -15.23
N ASN A 94 -6.66 11.92 -14.73
CA ASN A 94 -5.20 12.01 -14.56
C ASN A 94 -4.75 11.88 -13.09
N ASP A 95 -5.65 11.53 -12.16
CA ASP A 95 -5.25 11.22 -10.78
C ASP A 95 -4.73 9.77 -10.69
N PRO A 96 -3.42 9.54 -10.45
CA PRO A 96 -2.85 8.20 -10.38
C PRO A 96 -3.51 7.34 -9.28
N TYR A 97 -3.97 7.95 -8.19
CA TYR A 97 -4.56 7.25 -7.06
C TYR A 97 -6.01 6.81 -7.32
N VAL A 98 -6.71 7.39 -8.30
CA VAL A 98 -8.02 6.88 -8.76
C VAL A 98 -7.83 5.56 -9.49
N HIS A 99 -6.84 5.50 -10.38
CA HIS A 99 -6.48 4.29 -11.12
C HIS A 99 -5.90 3.20 -10.20
N GLU A 100 -5.14 3.59 -9.18
CA GLU A 100 -4.67 2.70 -8.10
C GLU A 100 -5.85 2.05 -7.37
N LEU A 101 -6.81 2.85 -6.89
CA LEU A 101 -7.98 2.34 -6.18
C LEU A 101 -8.83 1.42 -7.08
N LYS A 102 -9.02 1.80 -8.35
CA LYS A 102 -9.71 0.97 -9.35
C LYS A 102 -9.01 -0.38 -9.51
N GLY A 103 -7.68 -0.36 -9.63
CA GLY A 103 -6.83 -1.55 -9.68
C GLY A 103 -7.01 -2.45 -8.46
N GLN A 104 -7.01 -1.87 -7.25
CA GLN A 104 -7.23 -2.60 -6.00
C GLN A 104 -8.59 -3.30 -5.99
N ILE A 105 -9.67 -2.55 -6.24
CA ILE A 105 -11.04 -3.08 -6.23
C ILE A 105 -11.18 -4.23 -7.23
N LEU A 106 -10.65 -4.07 -8.44
CA LEU A 106 -10.70 -5.09 -9.48
C LEU A 106 -9.88 -6.33 -9.11
N LEU A 107 -8.69 -6.15 -8.57
CA LEU A 107 -7.79 -7.23 -8.15
C LEU A 107 -8.42 -8.08 -7.05
N GLU A 108 -8.96 -7.44 -6.01
CA GLU A 108 -9.61 -8.12 -4.89
C GLU A 108 -10.94 -8.76 -5.30
N SER A 109 -11.58 -8.26 -6.37
CA SER A 109 -12.75 -8.87 -7.01
C SER A 109 -12.39 -9.96 -8.04
N ARG A 110 -11.12 -10.42 -8.08
CA ARG A 110 -10.58 -11.42 -9.01
C ARG A 110 -10.65 -11.06 -10.50
N ARG A 111 -10.81 -9.78 -10.83
CA ARG A 111 -10.80 -9.26 -12.22
C ARG A 111 -9.38 -8.84 -12.60
N PHE A 112 -8.48 -9.81 -12.73
CA PHE A 112 -7.04 -9.58 -12.80
C PHE A 112 -6.58 -8.78 -14.04
N ALA A 113 -7.02 -9.14 -15.24
CA ALA A 113 -6.62 -8.41 -16.45
C ALA A 113 -7.10 -6.94 -16.45
N PRO A 114 -8.36 -6.62 -16.10
CA PRO A 114 -8.78 -5.24 -15.85
C PRO A 114 -7.97 -4.53 -14.75
N ALA A 115 -7.63 -5.23 -13.66
CA ALA A 115 -6.82 -4.65 -12.59
C ALA A 115 -5.43 -4.24 -13.08
N VAL A 116 -4.77 -5.10 -13.87
CA VAL A 116 -3.47 -4.80 -14.48
C VAL A 116 -3.54 -3.56 -15.37
N LYS A 117 -4.61 -3.40 -16.17
CA LYS A 117 -4.80 -2.19 -16.99
C LYS A 117 -4.95 -0.93 -16.15
N ALA A 118 -5.75 -0.98 -15.08
CA ALA A 118 -5.94 0.15 -14.18
C ALA A 118 -4.63 0.54 -13.46
N TYR A 119 -3.90 -0.45 -12.92
CA TYR A 119 -2.60 -0.19 -12.31
C TYR A 119 -1.55 0.29 -13.33
N ALA A 120 -1.55 -0.20 -14.57
CA ALA A 120 -0.66 0.30 -15.62
C ALA A 120 -0.89 1.80 -15.85
N ARG A 121 -2.15 2.24 -15.96
CA ARG A 121 -2.48 3.67 -16.07
C ARG A 121 -2.00 4.46 -14.85
N ALA A 122 -2.12 3.91 -13.65
CA ALA A 122 -1.60 4.53 -12.43
C ALA A 122 -0.06 4.67 -12.46
N VAL A 123 0.65 3.65 -12.96
CA VAL A 123 2.11 3.68 -13.15
C VAL A 123 2.52 4.71 -14.18
N ASP A 124 1.80 4.84 -15.29
CA ASP A 124 2.09 5.85 -16.32
C ASP A 124 1.99 7.28 -15.75
N LEU A 125 1.01 7.52 -14.88
CA LEU A 125 0.79 8.82 -14.23
C LEU A 125 1.75 9.07 -13.05
N ALA A 126 2.23 8.03 -12.38
CA ALA A 126 3.11 8.13 -11.22
C ALA A 126 4.18 7.02 -11.19
N PRO A 127 5.16 7.04 -12.11
CA PRO A 127 6.09 5.93 -12.34
C PRO A 127 7.06 5.65 -11.18
N GLY A 128 7.25 6.62 -10.29
CA GLY A 128 8.11 6.50 -9.10
C GLY A 128 7.37 6.13 -7.81
N ASN A 129 6.05 5.96 -7.84
CA ASN A 129 5.27 5.72 -6.62
C ASN A 129 5.34 4.23 -6.20
N ALA A 130 5.97 3.96 -5.06
CA ALA A 130 6.21 2.61 -4.55
C ALA A 130 4.92 1.79 -4.33
N LEU A 131 3.86 2.44 -3.82
CA LEU A 131 2.58 1.78 -3.54
C LEU A 131 1.89 1.36 -4.83
N ILE A 132 1.90 2.23 -5.85
CA ILE A 132 1.32 1.96 -7.17
C ILE A 132 2.10 0.85 -7.88
N LEU A 133 3.44 0.93 -7.88
CA LEU A 133 4.30 -0.11 -8.45
C LEU A 133 4.09 -1.47 -7.76
N GLY A 134 3.95 -1.47 -6.43
CA GLY A 134 3.65 -2.68 -5.65
C GLY A 134 2.29 -3.28 -6.00
N GLY A 135 1.26 -2.45 -6.13
CA GLY A 135 -0.08 -2.86 -6.58
C GLY A 135 -0.07 -3.43 -8.01
N TYR A 136 0.65 -2.78 -8.93
CA TYR A 136 0.84 -3.24 -10.30
C TYR A 136 1.52 -4.61 -10.35
N GLY A 137 2.63 -4.76 -9.64
CA GLY A 137 3.34 -6.03 -9.52
C GLY A 137 2.46 -7.16 -8.98
N ARG A 138 1.66 -6.89 -7.94
CA ARG A 138 0.70 -7.86 -7.41
C ARG A 138 -0.37 -8.26 -8.43
N ALA A 139 -0.93 -7.29 -9.16
CA ALA A 139 -1.92 -7.57 -10.19
C ALA A 139 -1.34 -8.43 -11.32
N LEU A 140 -0.08 -8.17 -11.71
CA LEU A 140 0.64 -8.97 -12.70
C LEU A 140 0.92 -10.40 -12.21
N LEU A 141 1.31 -10.59 -10.94
CA LEU A 141 1.42 -11.93 -10.34
C LEU A 141 0.08 -12.67 -10.35
N ALA A 142 -1.04 -11.96 -10.12
CA ALA A 142 -2.35 -12.59 -10.11
C ALA A 142 -2.77 -13.18 -11.48
N LEU A 143 -2.20 -12.70 -12.59
CA LEU A 143 -2.40 -13.31 -13.91
C LEU A 143 -1.83 -14.73 -14.02
N ASN A 144 -0.84 -15.06 -13.19
CA ASN A 144 -0.16 -16.37 -13.18
C ASN A 144 0.40 -16.80 -14.55
N THR A 145 0.93 -15.85 -15.33
CA THR A 145 1.60 -16.11 -16.62
C THR A 145 3.09 -15.85 -16.51
N LYS A 146 3.90 -16.49 -17.38
CA LYS A 146 5.35 -16.28 -17.42
C LYS A 146 5.72 -14.80 -17.65
N ASP A 147 5.07 -14.15 -18.61
CA ASP A 147 5.28 -12.72 -18.88
C ASP A 147 4.81 -11.83 -17.72
N GLY A 148 3.66 -12.15 -17.11
CA GLY A 148 3.15 -11.46 -15.93
C GLY A 148 4.14 -11.53 -14.75
N ASN A 149 4.69 -12.72 -14.46
CA ASN A 149 5.68 -12.90 -13.40
C ASN A 149 6.97 -12.10 -13.67
N ARG A 150 7.45 -12.08 -14.91
CA ARG A 150 8.64 -11.30 -15.31
C ARG A 150 8.41 -9.79 -15.15
N LYS A 151 7.28 -9.27 -15.65
CA LYS A 151 6.91 -7.85 -15.51
C LYS A 151 6.68 -7.48 -14.04
N ALA A 152 6.09 -8.39 -13.25
CA ALA A 152 5.87 -8.19 -11.83
C ALA A 152 7.18 -8.03 -11.09
N LEU A 153 8.16 -8.92 -11.31
CA LEU A 153 9.46 -8.83 -10.67
C LEU A 153 10.12 -7.46 -10.93
N ALA A 154 10.12 -6.99 -12.17
CA ALA A 154 10.66 -5.69 -12.53
C ALA A 154 9.94 -4.52 -11.82
N ALA A 155 8.61 -4.54 -11.75
CA ALA A 155 7.83 -3.51 -11.06
C ALA A 155 8.04 -3.54 -9.54
N LEU A 156 8.09 -4.73 -8.94
CA LEU A 156 8.27 -4.91 -7.50
C LEU A 156 9.69 -4.55 -7.04
N GLU A 157 10.72 -4.80 -7.84
CA GLU A 157 12.09 -4.34 -7.55
C GLU A 157 12.18 -2.80 -7.61
N LYS A 158 11.53 -2.17 -8.60
CA LYS A 158 11.41 -0.70 -8.62
C LYS A 158 10.67 -0.16 -7.39
N ALA A 159 9.60 -0.83 -6.96
CA ALA A 159 8.90 -0.45 -5.74
C ALA A 159 9.79 -0.58 -4.50
N ARG A 160 10.58 -1.65 -4.41
CA ARG A 160 11.46 -1.93 -3.28
C ARG A 160 12.58 -0.90 -3.15
N ALA A 161 13.14 -0.45 -4.28
CA ALA A 161 14.14 0.62 -4.28
C ALA A 161 13.63 1.93 -3.66
N ARG A 162 12.31 2.11 -3.54
CA ARG A 162 11.65 3.30 -2.96
C ARG A 162 11.14 3.05 -1.54
N ASP A 163 10.62 1.87 -1.27
CA ASP A 163 10.10 1.48 0.05
C ASP A 163 10.54 0.04 0.38
N PRO A 164 11.77 -0.14 0.91
CA PRO A 164 12.38 -1.46 1.08
C PRO A 164 11.79 -2.26 2.25
N TYR A 165 11.05 -1.62 3.16
CA TYR A 165 10.60 -2.23 4.41
C TYR A 165 9.09 -2.51 4.44
N GLN A 166 8.43 -2.58 3.29
CA GLN A 166 6.99 -2.82 3.24
C GLN A 166 6.70 -4.34 3.20
N PRO A 167 6.08 -4.94 4.25
CA PRO A 167 6.01 -6.41 4.35
C PRO A 167 5.16 -7.10 3.28
N ARG A 168 4.15 -6.41 2.71
CA ARG A 168 3.35 -6.98 1.62
C ARG A 168 4.15 -6.98 0.32
N LEU A 169 4.93 -5.93 0.06
CA LEU A 169 5.83 -5.84 -1.09
C LEU A 169 6.89 -6.95 -1.04
N LEU A 170 7.53 -7.16 0.11
CA LEU A 170 8.52 -8.23 0.28
C LEU A 170 7.91 -9.62 0.07
N ARG A 171 6.66 -9.84 0.50
CA ARG A 171 5.92 -11.08 0.21
C ARG A 171 5.71 -11.26 -1.29
N ASP A 172 5.25 -10.21 -1.97
CA ASP A 172 4.97 -10.27 -3.40
C ASP A 172 6.28 -10.47 -4.20
N LEU A 173 7.41 -9.88 -3.76
CA LEU A 173 8.74 -10.16 -4.29
C LEU A 173 9.19 -11.61 -4.11
N ALA A 174 9.00 -12.18 -2.92
CA ALA A 174 9.34 -13.58 -2.68
C ALA A 174 8.59 -14.51 -3.65
N VAL A 175 7.30 -14.24 -3.90
CA VAL A 175 6.49 -14.97 -4.89
C VAL A 175 7.03 -14.76 -6.31
N ALA A 176 7.38 -13.53 -6.69
CA ALA A 176 7.92 -13.22 -8.00
C ALA A 176 9.25 -13.95 -8.26
N TYR A 177 10.15 -13.94 -7.28
CA TYR A 177 11.42 -14.67 -7.35
C TYR A 177 11.23 -16.18 -7.47
N ALA A 178 10.37 -16.78 -6.63
CA ALA A 178 10.09 -18.21 -6.67
C ALA A 178 9.51 -18.65 -8.02
N ARG A 179 8.55 -17.88 -8.56
CA ARG A 179 7.97 -18.14 -9.89
C ARG A 179 8.93 -17.90 -11.05
N GLY A 180 9.97 -17.08 -10.83
CA GLY A 180 11.09 -16.91 -11.74
C GLY A 180 12.19 -17.97 -11.59
N GLY A 181 12.04 -18.95 -10.68
CA GLY A 181 13.03 -19.99 -10.42
C GLY A 181 14.16 -19.58 -9.47
N ASN A 182 14.17 -18.34 -8.96
CA ASN A 182 15.21 -17.84 -8.07
C ASN A 182 14.84 -18.06 -6.59
N ASN A 183 14.88 -19.32 -6.16
CA ASN A 183 14.50 -19.72 -4.80
C ASN A 183 15.39 -19.14 -3.70
N GLY A 184 16.66 -18.84 -4.02
CA GLY A 184 17.58 -18.17 -3.10
C GLY A 184 17.09 -16.76 -2.78
N MET A 185 16.82 -15.95 -3.81
CA MET A 185 16.29 -14.60 -3.62
C MET A 185 14.86 -14.58 -3.05
N ALA A 186 14.05 -15.60 -3.35
CA ALA A 186 12.76 -15.78 -2.69
C ALA A 186 12.94 -15.96 -1.17
N SER A 187 13.96 -16.71 -0.74
CA SER A 187 14.30 -16.88 0.67
C SER A 187 14.84 -15.58 1.29
N VAL A 188 15.67 -14.81 0.57
CA VAL A 188 16.13 -13.48 1.01
C VAL A 188 14.92 -12.56 1.30
N ALA A 189 14.02 -12.38 0.34
CA ALA A 189 12.86 -11.51 0.50
C ALA A 189 11.93 -11.97 1.63
N THR A 190 11.83 -13.30 1.85
CA THR A 190 11.05 -13.86 2.96
C THR A 190 11.71 -13.59 4.32
N ALA A 191 13.03 -13.71 4.42
CA ALA A 191 13.79 -13.41 5.62
C ALA A 191 13.62 -11.94 6.03
N GLU A 192 13.81 -11.03 5.08
CA GLU A 192 13.64 -9.58 5.28
C GLU A 192 12.21 -9.24 5.72
N ARG A 193 11.20 -9.86 5.10
CA ARG A 193 9.80 -9.67 5.49
C ARG A 193 9.58 -10.04 6.95
N TYR A 194 10.12 -11.17 7.41
CA TYR A 194 9.95 -11.59 8.80
C TYR A 194 10.73 -10.71 9.76
N ALA A 195 11.92 -10.25 9.39
CA ALA A 195 12.70 -9.32 10.19
C ALA A 195 11.94 -8.01 10.43
N VAL A 196 11.38 -7.40 9.37
CA VAL A 196 10.56 -6.18 9.47
C VAL A 196 9.31 -6.39 10.35
N MET A 197 8.74 -7.59 10.35
CA MET A 197 7.60 -7.95 11.19
C MET A 197 7.98 -8.29 12.65
N GLY A 198 9.26 -8.22 13.03
CA GLY A 198 9.74 -8.59 14.37
C GLY A 198 9.83 -10.10 14.61
N ARG A 199 9.57 -10.93 13.59
CA ARG A 199 9.57 -12.40 13.68
C ARG A 199 10.98 -12.94 13.47
N MET A 200 11.89 -12.62 14.39
CA MET A 200 13.33 -12.86 14.22
C MET A 200 13.70 -14.35 14.11
N LYS A 201 12.97 -15.26 14.79
CA LYS A 201 13.17 -16.71 14.64
C LYS A 201 12.91 -17.17 13.21
N ASP A 202 11.80 -16.72 12.61
CA ASP A 202 11.45 -17.05 11.22
C ASP A 202 12.40 -16.37 10.23
N ALA A 203 12.82 -15.14 10.55
CA ALA A 203 13.79 -14.42 9.74
C ALA A 203 15.12 -15.16 9.64
N ALA A 204 15.66 -15.66 10.76
CA ALA A 204 16.90 -16.43 10.81
C ALA A 204 16.83 -17.70 9.95
N MET A 205 15.75 -18.50 10.09
CA MET A 205 15.58 -19.73 9.30
C MET A 205 15.61 -19.47 7.79
N HIS A 206 14.94 -18.40 7.33
CA HIS A 206 14.94 -18.05 5.91
C HIS A 206 16.26 -17.42 5.44
N ALA A 207 16.96 -16.69 6.32
CA ALA A 207 18.26 -16.11 6.03
C ALA A 207 19.34 -17.19 5.84
N GLU A 208 19.41 -18.18 6.74
CA GLU A 208 20.32 -19.33 6.61
C GLU A 208 20.07 -20.10 5.31
N ARG A 209 18.80 -20.40 5.02
CA ARG A 209 18.39 -21.03 3.76
C ARG A 209 18.82 -20.20 2.55
N ALA A 210 18.63 -18.88 2.60
CA ALA A 210 19.02 -18.00 1.51
C ALA A 210 20.54 -18.04 1.29
N MET A 211 21.34 -17.92 2.35
CA MET A 211 22.81 -17.92 2.27
C MET A 211 23.38 -19.21 1.68
N GLY A 212 22.70 -20.35 1.85
CA GLY A 212 23.06 -21.62 1.21
C GLY A 212 22.65 -21.74 -0.27
N MET A 213 21.81 -20.84 -0.78
CA MET A 213 21.26 -20.88 -2.15
C MET A 213 21.77 -19.75 -3.05
N VAL A 214 22.13 -18.59 -2.49
CA VAL A 214 22.68 -17.47 -3.27
C VAL A 214 24.21 -17.46 -3.23
N PRO A 215 24.90 -16.97 -4.29
CA PRO A 215 26.36 -16.92 -4.30
C PRO A 215 26.91 -16.11 -3.14
N ARG A 216 27.94 -16.63 -2.47
CA ARG A 216 28.62 -15.95 -1.36
C ARG A 216 29.15 -14.59 -1.81
N GLY A 217 28.93 -13.55 -1.00
CA GLY A 217 29.31 -12.17 -1.32
C GLY A 217 28.38 -11.44 -2.30
N SER A 218 27.37 -12.11 -2.88
CA SER A 218 26.36 -11.42 -3.70
C SER A 218 25.50 -10.45 -2.85
N PRO A 219 24.84 -9.46 -3.46
CA PRO A 219 23.92 -8.58 -2.73
C PRO A 219 22.78 -9.33 -2.01
N GLY A 220 22.33 -10.47 -2.53
CA GLY A 220 21.36 -11.33 -1.84
C GLY A 220 21.95 -11.99 -0.59
N TRP A 221 23.21 -12.42 -0.67
CA TRP A 221 23.90 -13.09 0.43
C TRP A 221 24.17 -12.11 1.58
N LEU A 222 24.65 -10.91 1.26
CA LEU A 222 24.90 -9.85 2.25
C LEU A 222 23.62 -9.46 3.01
N ARG A 223 22.51 -9.26 2.28
CA ARG A 223 21.22 -8.95 2.92
C ARG A 223 20.70 -10.08 3.81
N ALA A 224 20.87 -11.34 3.41
CA ALA A 224 20.53 -12.48 4.26
C ALA A 224 21.42 -12.53 5.51
N GLN A 225 22.73 -12.26 5.36
CA GLN A 225 23.66 -12.19 6.47
C GLN A 225 23.27 -11.09 7.47
N ASP A 226 22.89 -9.90 7.00
CA ASP A 226 22.43 -8.80 7.86
C ASP A 226 21.18 -9.18 8.67
N VAL A 227 20.23 -9.87 8.03
CA VAL A 227 19.03 -10.38 8.71
C VAL A 227 19.39 -11.41 9.77
N LEU A 228 20.29 -12.34 9.47
CA LEU A 228 20.73 -13.37 10.41
C LEU A 228 21.42 -12.75 11.63
N ALA A 229 22.38 -11.84 11.40
CA ALA A 229 23.07 -11.13 12.48
C ALA A 229 22.10 -10.34 13.37
N THR A 230 21.10 -9.69 12.77
CA THR A 230 20.05 -8.97 13.51
C THR A 230 19.21 -9.92 14.38
N ALA A 231 18.85 -11.09 13.84
CA ALA A 231 18.07 -12.09 14.57
C ALA A 231 18.84 -12.70 15.75
N GLU A 232 20.13 -12.98 15.57
CA GLU A 232 21.02 -13.46 16.64
C GLU A 232 21.19 -12.42 17.75
N ALA A 233 21.37 -11.14 17.39
CA ALA A 233 21.47 -10.06 18.34
C ALA A 233 20.17 -9.89 19.15
N ALA A 234 19.01 -10.06 18.52
CA ALA A 234 17.71 -10.03 19.20
C ALA A 234 17.56 -11.18 20.21
N LYS A 235 18.05 -12.39 19.86
CA LYS A 235 18.03 -13.56 20.77
C LYS A 235 18.89 -13.37 22.01
N LYS A 236 20.00 -12.63 21.93
CA LYS A 236 20.88 -12.37 23.08
C LYS A 236 20.31 -11.32 24.06
N ARG A 237 19.31 -10.54 23.64
CA ARG A 237 18.73 -9.43 24.42
C ARG A 237 17.42 -9.79 25.13
N GLY A 238 16.81 -10.91 24.79
CA GLY A 238 15.57 -11.41 25.41
C GLY A 238 15.83 -12.69 26.18
#